data_AF-A0A9E2YX05-F1
#
_entry.id   AF-A0A9E2YX05-F1
#
_cell.length_a   1.000
_cell.length_b   1.000
_cell.length_c   1.000
_cell.angle_alpha   90.00
_cell.angle_beta   90.00
_cell.angle_gamma   90.00
#
_symmetry.space_group_name_H-M   'P 1'
#
loop_
_entity.id
_entity.type
_entity.pdbx_description
1 polymer ?
#
loop_
_entity_poly.entity_id
_entity_poly.type
_entity_poly.pdbx_seq_one_letter_code
_entity_poly.pdbx_strand_id
1 'polypeptide(L)'
;MRTCLIAFAGLSLIGATATAPFEITPEVQSALKQIQPSSLRGNLSFIASDLLAGRDTPSPGLEIAAEYIAAQFRKSDVEPGGDDGYFQTVHLMQLEPDLSGVSLRFNAGENTAAVKPEEVSVRNTSALDLEQTPLFKVDTSDADQASKLTAE
;
A
#
# COMPACT_ATOMS: atom_id res chain seq x y z
N MET A 1 17.30 33.63 -66.31
CA MET A 1 16.07 33.70 -65.50
C MET A 1 15.14 32.60 -65.97
N ARG A 2 15.05 31.48 -65.24
CA ARG A 2 14.16 30.34 -65.55
C ARG A 2 13.39 30.00 -64.28
N THR A 3 12.12 30.40 -64.25
CA THR A 3 11.11 30.02 -63.26
C THR A 3 10.65 28.59 -63.57
N CYS A 4 10.61 27.73 -62.56
CA CYS A 4 9.94 26.42 -62.65
C CYS A 4 9.09 26.25 -61.39
N LEU A 5 7.77 26.25 -61.58
CA LEU A 5 6.73 26.08 -60.57
C LEU A 5 6.80 24.67 -59.97
N ILE A 6 6.79 24.56 -58.64
CA ILE A 6 6.68 23.29 -57.91
C ILE A 6 5.20 23.06 -57.58
N ALA A 7 4.60 22.02 -58.15
CA ALA A 7 3.29 21.53 -57.75
C ALA A 7 3.47 20.52 -56.61
N PHE A 8 2.99 20.90 -55.42
CA PHE A 8 2.95 20.03 -54.23
C PHE A 8 1.80 19.04 -54.38
N ALA A 9 2.09 17.80 -54.79
CA ALA A 9 1.15 16.70 -54.71
C ALA A 9 1.13 16.18 -53.26
N GLY A 10 0.07 16.53 -52.52
CA GLY A 10 -0.16 16.05 -51.16
C GLY A 10 -0.43 14.55 -51.15
N LEU A 11 0.59 13.76 -50.80
CA LEU A 11 0.47 12.34 -50.53
C LEU A 11 0.09 12.18 -49.04
N SER A 12 -1.21 12.05 -48.78
CA SER A 12 -1.71 11.72 -47.45
C SER A 12 -1.42 10.23 -47.17
N LEU A 13 -0.32 9.96 -46.48
CA LEU A 13 -0.02 8.64 -45.92
C LEU A 13 -0.90 8.44 -44.67
N ILE A 14 -2.07 7.83 -44.85
CA ILE A 14 -2.80 7.21 -43.75
C ILE A 14 -2.01 5.95 -43.39
N GLY A 15 -1.12 6.06 -42.42
CA GLY A 15 -0.43 4.92 -41.82
C GLY A 15 -1.43 4.09 -41.03
N ALA A 16 -1.99 3.07 -41.66
CA ALA A 16 -2.66 2.00 -40.94
C ALA A 16 -1.61 1.27 -40.09
N THR A 17 -1.57 1.55 -38.79
CA THR A 17 -0.86 0.70 -37.84
C THR A 17 -1.59 -0.63 -37.81
N ALA A 18 -1.12 -1.59 -38.61
CA ALA A 18 -1.57 -2.96 -38.53
C ALA A 18 -1.16 -3.49 -37.15
N THR A 19 -2.13 -3.61 -36.25
CA THR A 19 -1.95 -4.34 -34.99
C THR A 19 -1.62 -5.78 -35.37
N ALA A 20 -0.36 -6.20 -35.19
CA ALA A 20 0.02 -7.59 -35.41
C ALA A 20 -0.85 -8.49 -34.50
N PRO A 21 -1.45 -9.57 -35.02
CA PRO A 21 -2.18 -10.50 -34.19
C PRO A 21 -1.23 -11.12 -33.17
N PHE A 22 -1.65 -11.15 -31.90
CA PHE A 22 -0.90 -11.84 -30.86
C PHE A 22 -0.98 -13.34 -31.11
N GLU A 23 0.12 -13.93 -31.57
CA GLU A 23 0.23 -15.37 -31.79
C GLU A 23 0.75 -16.06 -30.53
N ILE A 24 0.06 -17.12 -30.10
CA ILE A 24 0.53 -17.95 -29.00
C ILE A 24 1.69 -18.80 -29.52
N THR A 25 2.91 -18.37 -29.22
CA THR A 25 4.10 -19.15 -29.56
C THR A 25 4.18 -20.42 -28.70
N PRO A 26 4.92 -21.46 -29.11
CA PRO A 26 5.12 -22.66 -28.30
C PRO A 26 5.70 -22.38 -26.90
N GLU A 27 6.53 -21.34 -26.76
CA GLU A 27 7.08 -20.89 -25.49
C GLU A 27 5.98 -20.33 -24.58
N VAL A 28 5.12 -19.45 -25.10
CA VAL A 28 3.96 -18.91 -24.38
C VAL A 28 3.02 -20.05 -23.98
N GLN A 29 2.78 -21.01 -24.87
CA GLN A 29 1.92 -22.15 -24.56
C GLN A 29 2.51 -23.04 -23.46
N SER A 30 3.84 -23.17 -23.41
CA SER A 30 4.54 -23.89 -22.35
C SER A 30 4.45 -23.17 -21.01
N ALA A 31 4.58 -21.84 -20.99
CA ALA A 31 4.38 -21.02 -19.79
C ALA A 31 2.94 -21.11 -19.26
N LEU A 32 1.93 -21.03 -20.15
CA LEU A 32 0.52 -21.16 -19.79
C LEU A 32 0.21 -22.51 -19.11
N LYS A 33 0.86 -23.60 -19.54
CA LYS A 33 0.72 -24.93 -18.91
C LYS A 33 1.25 -24.98 -17.48
N GLN A 34 2.13 -24.06 -17.07
CA GLN A 34 2.62 -24.01 -15.69
C GLN A 34 1.63 -23.33 -14.74
N ILE A 35 0.67 -22.55 -15.25
CA ILE A 35 -0.35 -21.89 -14.44
C ILE A 35 -1.42 -22.90 -14.04
N GLN A 36 -1.25 -23.51 -12.87
CA GLN A 36 -2.13 -24.56 -12.37
C GLN A 36 -3.06 -24.04 -11.26
N PRO A 37 -4.38 -24.35 -11.32
CA PRO A 37 -5.33 -23.94 -10.28
C PRO A 37 -4.94 -24.36 -8.86
N SER A 38 -4.30 -25.53 -8.71
CA SER A 38 -3.81 -26.04 -7.44
C SER A 38 -2.70 -25.16 -6.85
N SER A 39 -1.76 -24.70 -7.68
CA SER A 39 -0.68 -23.80 -7.24
C SER A 39 -1.23 -22.44 -6.83
N LEU A 40 -2.16 -21.88 -7.61
CA LEU A 40 -2.80 -20.61 -7.28
C LEU A 40 -3.57 -20.71 -5.96
N ARG A 41 -4.33 -21.80 -5.79
CA ARG A 41 -5.05 -22.06 -4.54
C ARG A 41 -4.09 -22.19 -3.35
N GLY A 42 -2.98 -22.91 -3.50
CA GLY A 42 -1.98 -23.05 -2.43
C GLY A 42 -1.42 -21.70 -1.97
N ASN A 43 -1.02 -20.84 -2.91
CA ASN A 43 -0.51 -19.51 -2.60
C ASN A 43 -1.57 -18.64 -1.90
N LEU A 44 -2.80 -18.63 -2.43
CA LEU A 44 -3.91 -17.87 -1.83
C LEU A 44 -4.28 -18.39 -0.45
N SER A 45 -4.35 -19.71 -0.25
CA SER A 45 -4.65 -20.34 1.03
C SER A 45 -3.63 -19.94 2.10
N PHE A 46 -2.34 -19.86 1.77
CA PHE A 46 -1.31 -19.45 2.72
C PHE A 46 -1.42 -17.96 3.07
N ILE A 47 -1.48 -17.08 2.07
CA ILE A 47 -1.55 -15.62 2.29
C ILE A 47 -2.84 -15.19 3.00
N ALA A 48 -3.92 -15.95 2.83
CA ALA A 48 -5.19 -15.72 3.51
C ALA A 48 -5.35 -16.53 4.80
N SER A 49 -4.32 -17.26 5.24
CA SER A 49 -4.43 -18.09 6.43
C SER A 49 -4.40 -17.27 7.73
N ASP A 50 -5.08 -17.79 8.75
CA ASP A 50 -5.07 -17.20 10.11
C ASP A 50 -3.67 -17.17 10.73
N LEU A 51 -2.72 -17.96 10.22
CA LEU A 51 -1.32 -17.97 10.67
C LEU A 51 -0.65 -16.61 10.53
N LEU A 52 -1.08 -15.79 9.57
CA LEU A 52 -0.54 -14.45 9.39
C LEU A 52 -1.17 -13.46 10.38
N ALA A 53 -2.28 -13.78 11.03
CA ALA A 53 -2.95 -12.94 12.03
C ALA A 53 -3.33 -11.52 11.54
N GLY A 54 -3.40 -11.32 10.22
CA GLY A 54 -3.58 -10.01 9.57
C GLY A 54 -2.35 -9.56 8.79
N ARG A 55 -2.49 -8.51 7.99
CA ARG A 55 -1.38 -7.92 7.21
C ARG A 55 -1.49 -6.40 7.21
N ASP A 56 -1.86 -5.85 8.37
CA ASP A 56 -1.91 -4.40 8.55
C ASP A 56 -0.50 -3.82 8.48
N THR A 57 -0.36 -2.53 8.20
CA THR A 57 0.95 -1.90 8.04
C THR A 57 1.22 -0.95 9.20
N PRO A 58 2.27 -1.17 10.02
CA PRO A 58 3.14 -2.36 10.08
C PRO A 58 2.51 -3.52 10.89
N SER A 59 2.82 -4.78 10.55
CA SER A 59 2.45 -5.94 11.37
C SER A 59 3.36 -7.16 11.13
N PRO A 60 3.50 -8.08 12.10
CA PRO A 60 4.30 -9.31 11.91
C PRO A 60 3.79 -10.20 10.76
N GLY A 61 2.47 -10.25 10.55
CA GLY A 61 1.87 -11.01 9.45
C GLY A 61 2.21 -10.46 8.07
N LEU A 62 2.39 -9.13 7.96
CA LEU A 62 2.86 -8.49 6.74
C LEU A 62 4.30 -8.91 6.41
N GLU A 63 5.19 -8.98 7.41
CA GLU A 63 6.58 -9.41 7.22
C GLU A 63 6.67 -10.87 6.76
N ILE A 64 5.90 -11.77 7.38
CA ILE A 64 5.84 -13.18 6.98
C ILE A 64 5.35 -13.32 5.53
N ALA A 65 4.32 -12.55 5.15
CA ALA A 65 3.82 -12.55 3.79
C ALA A 65 4.86 -12.05 2.79
N ALA A 66 5.60 -10.99 3.14
CA ALA A 66 6.66 -10.44 2.30
C ALA A 66 7.78 -11.46 2.08
N GLU A 67 8.25 -12.13 3.14
CA GLU A 67 9.27 -13.17 3.03
C GLU A 67 8.77 -14.38 2.22
N TYR A 68 7.50 -14.76 2.36
CA TYR A 68 6.91 -15.82 1.53
C TYR A 68 6.96 -15.48 0.04
N ILE A 69 6.60 -14.24 -0.33
CA ILE A 69 6.67 -13.77 -1.72
C ILE A 69 8.13 -13.76 -2.21
N ALA A 70 9.06 -13.24 -1.41
CA ALA A 70 10.48 -13.28 -1.72
C ALA A 70 10.98 -14.71 -1.93
N ALA A 71 10.54 -15.67 -1.12
CA ALA A 71 10.87 -17.08 -1.30
C ALA A 71 10.32 -17.67 -2.61
N GLN A 72 9.11 -17.28 -3.04
CA GLN A 72 8.58 -17.67 -4.35
C GLN A 72 9.42 -17.07 -5.49
N PHE A 73 9.86 -15.82 -5.37
CA PHE A 73 10.74 -15.18 -6.36
C PHE A 73 12.10 -15.86 -6.45
N ARG A 74 12.72 -16.18 -5.32
CA ARG A 74 13.97 -16.98 -5.29
C ARG A 74 13.78 -18.34 -5.95
N LYS A 75 12.67 -19.02 -5.69
CA LYS A 75 12.34 -20.31 -6.31
C LYS A 75 12.17 -20.22 -7.83
N SER A 76 11.75 -19.07 -8.33
CA SER A 76 11.57 -18.78 -9.75
C SER A 76 12.80 -18.12 -10.40
N ASP A 77 13.93 -18.02 -9.69
CA ASP A 77 15.16 -17.39 -10.16
C ASP A 77 14.97 -15.95 -10.65
N VAL A 78 13.99 -15.23 -10.08
CA VAL A 78 13.75 -13.82 -10.38
C VAL A 78 14.85 -12.99 -9.74
N GLU A 79 15.45 -12.07 -10.50
CA GLU A 79 16.45 -11.15 -9.96
C GLU A 79 15.82 -10.19 -8.95
N PRO A 80 16.51 -9.90 -7.82
CA PRO A 80 16.00 -8.94 -6.84
C PRO A 80 15.96 -7.51 -7.42
N GLY A 81 14.90 -6.76 -7.11
CA GLY A 81 14.67 -5.40 -7.62
C GLY A 81 14.46 -4.33 -6.54
N GLY A 82 14.69 -4.68 -5.27
CA GLY A 82 14.54 -3.80 -4.12
C GLY A 82 15.83 -3.09 -3.72
N ASP A 83 15.73 -2.16 -2.76
CA ASP A 83 16.90 -1.51 -2.16
C ASP A 83 17.63 -2.42 -1.16
N ASP A 84 16.93 -3.43 -0.63
CA ASP A 84 17.48 -4.54 0.14
C ASP A 84 17.01 -5.88 -0.45
N GLY A 85 17.69 -6.31 -1.53
CA GLY A 85 17.36 -7.55 -2.22
C GLY A 85 15.96 -7.53 -2.84
N TYR A 86 15.02 -8.30 -2.28
CA TYR A 86 13.63 -8.36 -2.76
C TYR A 86 12.72 -7.34 -2.06
N PHE A 87 13.23 -6.60 -1.07
CA PHE A 87 12.47 -5.69 -0.24
C PHE A 87 12.70 -4.24 -0.62
N GLN A 88 11.67 -3.42 -0.46
CA GLN A 88 11.73 -1.98 -0.65
C GLN A 88 11.45 -1.28 0.69
N THR A 89 12.35 -0.39 1.09
CA THR A 89 12.18 0.41 2.30
C THR A 89 11.12 1.49 2.09
N VAL A 90 10.14 1.57 3.00
CA VAL A 90 9.08 2.59 2.98
C VAL A 90 9.04 3.30 4.33
N HIS A 91 9.10 4.63 4.31
CA HIS A 91 8.96 5.45 5.51
C HIS A 91 7.49 5.76 5.77
N LEU A 92 6.99 5.30 6.92
CA LEU A 92 5.60 5.50 7.34
C LEU A 92 5.55 6.43 8.54
N MET A 93 4.49 7.23 8.62
CA MET A 93 4.18 8.06 9.77
C MET A 93 3.00 7.44 10.51
N GLN A 94 3.17 7.14 11.79
CA GLN A 94 2.13 6.60 12.66
C GLN A 94 1.71 7.69 13.65
N LEU A 95 0.42 8.00 13.68
CA LEU A 95 -0.16 8.92 14.66
C LEU A 95 -0.92 8.09 15.70
N GLU A 96 -0.46 8.14 16.94
CA GLU A 96 -1.16 7.55 18.07
C GLU A 96 -1.77 8.64 18.92
N PRO A 97 -3.04 8.51 19.34
CA PRO A 97 -3.62 9.42 20.32
C PRO A 97 -2.84 9.36 21.62
N ASP A 98 -2.49 10.51 22.19
CA ASP A 98 -2.00 10.57 23.56
C ASP A 98 -3.18 10.33 24.51
N LEU A 99 -3.22 9.13 25.10
CA LEU A 99 -4.22 8.76 26.10
C LEU A 99 -3.76 9.09 27.53
N SER A 100 -2.64 9.81 27.70
CA SER A 100 -2.19 10.25 29.01
C SER A 100 -3.28 11.12 29.69
N GLY A 101 -3.62 10.76 30.93
CA GLY A 101 -4.69 11.42 31.69
C GLY A 101 -6.11 10.91 31.41
N VAL A 102 -6.32 10.04 30.42
CA VAL A 102 -7.63 9.39 30.22
C VAL A 102 -7.77 8.22 31.19
N SER A 103 -8.78 8.27 32.06
CA SER A 103 -9.13 7.14 32.94
C SER A 103 -10.63 6.89 32.88
N LEU A 104 -10.99 5.62 32.78
CA LEU A 104 -12.39 5.20 32.77
C LEU A 104 -12.61 4.20 33.90
N ARG A 105 -13.62 4.48 34.74
CA ARG A 105 -14.00 3.63 35.87
C ARG A 105 -15.49 3.33 35.79
N PHE A 106 -15.83 2.05 35.84
CA PHE A 106 -17.21 1.60 35.98
C PHE A 106 -17.52 1.35 37.44
N ASN A 107 -18.63 1.93 37.92
CA ASN A 107 -19.13 1.69 39.27
C ASN A 107 -20.45 0.94 39.18
N ALA A 108 -20.54 -0.22 39.83
CA ALA A 108 -21.75 -1.04 39.95
C ALA A 108 -21.97 -1.39 41.43
N GLY A 109 -22.75 -0.58 42.12
CA GLY A 109 -22.91 -0.67 43.57
C GLY A 109 -21.59 -0.35 44.29
N GLU A 110 -21.09 -1.28 45.10
CA GLU A 110 -19.80 -1.16 45.80
C GLU A 110 -18.59 -1.58 44.96
N ASN A 111 -18.82 -2.16 43.76
CA ASN A 111 -17.73 -2.62 42.91
C ASN A 111 -17.30 -1.52 41.94
N THR A 112 -15.99 -1.22 41.96
CA THR A 112 -15.34 -0.36 40.97
C THR A 112 -14.40 -1.18 40.11
N ALA A 113 -14.54 -1.09 38.79
CA ALA A 113 -13.62 -1.64 37.81
C ALA A 113 -12.94 -0.50 37.04
N ALA A 114 -11.61 -0.46 37.06
CA ALA A 114 -10.82 0.46 36.24
C ALA A 114 -10.49 -0.18 34.89
N VAL A 115 -10.69 0.57 33.81
CA VAL A 115 -10.32 0.16 32.46
C VAL A 115 -8.95 0.73 32.13
N LYS A 116 -8.10 -0.06 31.48
CA LYS A 116 -6.79 0.42 31.04
C LYS A 116 -6.94 1.39 29.87
N PRO A 117 -6.11 2.44 29.76
CA PRO A 117 -6.16 3.37 28.63
C PRO A 117 -6.10 2.66 27.26
N GLU A 118 -5.26 1.63 27.14
CA GLU A 118 -5.08 0.78 25.95
C GLU A 118 -6.35 -0.03 25.54
N GLU A 119 -7.31 -0.18 26.46
CA GLU A 119 -8.59 -0.85 26.21
C GLU A 119 -9.73 0.15 25.87
N VAL A 120 -9.44 1.45 25.86
CA VAL A 120 -10.42 2.51 25.59
C VAL A 120 -10.26 3.03 24.16
N SER A 121 -11.30 2.86 23.33
CA SER A 121 -11.39 3.53 22.03
C SER A 121 -12.38 4.71 22.12
N VAL A 122 -11.93 5.92 21.81
CA VAL A 122 -12.82 7.08 21.67
C VAL A 122 -13.39 7.09 20.25
N ARG A 123 -14.69 6.88 20.11
CA ARG A 123 -15.41 7.08 18.84
C ARG A 123 -16.29 8.30 18.95
N ASN A 124 -16.08 9.26 18.06
CA ASN A 124 -16.93 10.43 18.00
C ASN A 124 -18.21 10.09 17.21
N THR A 125 -19.38 10.28 17.82
CA THR A 125 -20.69 9.98 17.18
C THR A 125 -21.32 11.20 16.52
N SER A 126 -20.63 12.34 16.52
CA SER A 126 -21.04 13.59 15.89
C SER A 126 -19.83 14.31 15.31
N ALA A 127 -20.05 15.32 14.48
CA ALA A 127 -18.96 16.12 13.92
C ALA A 127 -18.16 16.78 15.04
N LEU A 128 -16.83 16.74 14.93
CA LEU A 128 -15.93 17.46 15.82
C LEU A 128 -16.05 18.96 15.47
N ASP A 129 -16.45 19.79 16.43
CA ASP A 129 -16.44 21.24 16.26
C ASP A 129 -15.00 21.75 16.36
N LEU A 130 -14.51 22.30 15.24
CA LEU A 130 -13.13 22.77 15.09
C LEU A 130 -13.09 24.27 14.75
N GLU A 131 -14.21 25.00 14.86
CA GLU A 131 -14.28 26.40 14.42
C GLU A 131 -13.33 27.33 15.19
N GLN A 132 -13.02 27.00 16.45
CA GLN A 132 -12.15 27.79 17.33
C GLN A 132 -10.83 27.06 17.64
N THR A 133 -10.55 25.94 16.97
CA THR A 133 -9.36 25.12 17.25
C THR A 133 -8.18 25.60 16.41
N PRO A 134 -7.02 25.94 17.01
CA PRO A 134 -5.84 26.31 16.26
C PRO A 134 -5.44 25.19 15.28
N LEU A 135 -5.43 25.50 13.99
CA LEU A 135 -5.02 24.55 12.95
C LEU A 135 -3.53 24.71 12.67
N PHE A 136 -2.75 23.68 12.97
CA PHE A 136 -1.33 23.62 12.64
C PHE A 136 -1.13 22.78 11.39
N LYS A 137 -0.49 23.37 10.37
CA LYS A 137 -0.02 22.63 9.20
C LYS A 137 1.38 22.12 9.50
N VAL A 138 1.53 20.82 9.69
CA VAL A 138 2.83 20.16 9.84
C VAL A 138 3.28 19.67 8.48
N ASP A 139 4.46 20.11 8.04
CA ASP A 139 5.08 19.56 6.83
C ASP A 139 5.71 18.20 7.16
N THR A 140 5.40 17.16 6.38
CA THR A 140 5.86 15.79 6.63
C THR A 140 7.38 15.63 6.41
N SER A 141 8.05 16.60 5.82
CA SER A 141 9.51 16.61 5.63
C SER A 141 10.29 17.12 6.86
N ASP A 142 9.61 17.70 7.85
CA ASP A 142 10.23 18.29 9.04
C ASP A 142 9.53 17.81 10.32
N ALA A 143 9.96 16.63 10.79
CA ALA A 143 9.39 15.94 11.95
C ALA A 143 9.50 16.75 13.26
N ASP A 144 10.44 17.69 13.34
CA ASP A 144 10.64 18.52 14.53
C ASP A 144 9.53 19.56 14.72
N GLN A 145 8.76 19.88 13.67
CA GLN A 145 7.66 20.84 13.76
C GLN A 145 6.54 20.36 14.68
N ALA A 146 6.23 19.06 14.66
CA ALA A 146 5.19 18.48 15.52
C ALA A 146 5.55 18.58 17.00
N SER A 147 6.83 18.41 17.35
CA SER A 147 7.33 18.45 18.75
C SER A 147 7.32 19.85 19.38
N LYS A 148 7.19 20.90 18.55
CA LYS A 148 7.17 22.31 18.98
C LYS A 148 5.75 22.87 19.09
N LEU A 149 4.73 22.08 18.76
CA LEU A 149 3.34 22.47 18.90
C LEU A 149 2.95 22.40 20.38
N THR A 150 2.87 23.56 21.02
CA THR A 150 2.26 23.71 22.35
C THR A 150 0.83 24.22 22.18
N ALA A 151 -0.13 23.53 22.80
CA ALA A 151 -1.46 24.10 23.01
C ALA A 151 -1.34 25.22 24.08
N GLU A 152 -1.87 26.41 23.78
CA GLU A 152 -2.15 27.42 24.81
C GLU A 152 -3.35 27.02 25.67
#